data_AF-A0A844T7N3-F1
#
_entry.id   AF-A0A844T7N3-F1
#
_cell.length_a   1.000
_cell.length_b   1.000
_cell.length_c   1.000
_cell.angle_alpha   90.00
_cell.angle_beta   90.00
_cell.angle_gamma   90.00
#
_symmetry.space_group_name_H-M   'P 1'
#
loop_
_entity.id
_entity.type
_entity.pdbx_description
1 polymer ?
#
loop_
_entity_poly.entity_id
_entity_poly.type
_entity_poly.pdbx_seq_one_letter_code
_entity_poly.pdbx_strand_id
1 'polypeptide(L)' 'MGRPPSKNPKSLPVSVRLPPAVKEAAEKAAAADTRSLSSFIEKLLTDHLKKHKYLKPN' A
#
# COMPACT_ATOMS: atom_id res chain seq x y z
N MET A 1 -24.93 20.61 2.19
CA MET A 1 -23.54 21.13 2.22
C MET A 1 -22.60 20.03 1.72
N GLY A 2 -21.97 20.23 0.56
CA GLY A 2 -20.97 19.30 0.02
C GLY A 2 -19.66 19.38 0.82
N ARG A 3 -19.11 18.24 1.22
CA ARG A 3 -17.84 18.16 1.95
C ARG A 3 -16.73 18.76 1.08
N PRO A 4 -15.90 19.70 1.57
CA PRO A 4 -14.83 20.31 0.77
C PRO A 4 -13.82 19.24 0.32
N PRO A 5 -13.21 19.39 -0.87
CA PRO A 5 -12.21 18.46 -1.35
C PRO A 5 -10.95 18.57 -0.48
N SER A 6 -10.67 17.52 0.29
CA SER A 6 -9.44 17.40 1.07
C SER A 6 -8.24 17.35 0.11
N LYS A 7 -7.43 18.41 0.15
CA LYS A 7 -6.17 18.61 -0.57
C LYS A 7 -5.03 17.83 0.10
N ASN A 8 -5.22 16.53 0.29
CA ASN A 8 -4.09 15.60 0.46
C ASN A 8 -3.91 14.90 -0.89
N PRO A 9 -2.68 14.60 -1.34
CA PRO A 9 -2.49 13.80 -2.54
C PRO A 9 -3.19 12.47 -2.30
N LYS A 10 -4.38 12.31 -2.88
CA LYS A 10 -5.16 11.09 -2.78
C LYS A 10 -4.27 10.02 -3.37
N SER A 11 -3.87 9.05 -2.53
CA SER A 11 -3.07 7.91 -2.95
C SER A 11 -3.66 7.38 -4.25
N LEU A 12 -2.86 7.35 -5.32
CA LEU A 12 -3.37 6.94 -6.63
C LEU A 12 -3.68 5.44 -6.55
N PRO A 13 -4.86 5.00 -7.01
CA PRO A 13 -5.21 3.58 -6.93
C PRO A 13 -4.26 2.77 -7.81
N VAL A 14 -3.63 1.75 -7.24
CA VAL A 14 -2.81 0.78 -7.97
C VAL A 14 -3.58 -0.53 -8.04
N SER A 15 -3.93 -0.97 -9.25
CA SER A 15 -4.54 -2.27 -9.50
C SER A 15 -3.45 -3.30 -9.81
N VAL A 16 -3.22 -4.23 -8.89
CA VAL A 16 -2.24 -5.31 -9.04
C VAL A 16 -2.98 -6.64 -9.19
N ARG A 17 -2.63 -7.42 -10.22
CA ARG A 17 -3.08 -8.80 -10.34
C ARG A 17 -2.08 -9.71 -9.65
N LEU A 18 -2.52 -10.39 -8.59
CA LEU A 18 -1.73 -11.36 -7.86
C LEU A 18 -2.33 -12.76 -8.07
N PRO A 19 -1.49 -13.81 -8.15
CA PRO A 19 -1.97 -15.19 -8.05
C PRO A 19 -2.76 -15.40 -6.75
N PRO A 20 -3.76 -16.28 -6.72
CA PRO A 20 -4.60 -16.50 -5.54
C PRO A 20 -3.79 -16.88 -4.31
N ALA A 21 -2.81 -17.77 -4.45
CA ALA A 21 -1.91 -18.18 -3.37
C ALA A 21 -1.13 -17.01 -2.75
N VAL A 22 -0.71 -16.03 -3.57
CA VAL A 22 0.02 -14.85 -3.10
C VAL A 22 -0.93 -13.89 -2.40
N LYS A 23 -2.15 -13.72 -2.91
CA LYS A 23 -3.17 -12.87 -2.29
C LYS A 23 -3.54 -13.39 -0.90
N GLU A 24 -3.81 -14.68 -0.76
CA GLU A 24 -4.12 -15.30 0.53
C GLU A 24 -2.98 -15.16 1.54
N ALA A 25 -1.74 -15.37 1.10
CA ALA A 25 -0.56 -15.16 1.94
C ALA A 25 -0.41 -13.70 2.36
N ALA A 26 -0.64 -12.75 1.44
CA ALA A 26 -0.60 -11.32 1.72
C ALA A 26 -1.71 -10.88 2.68
N GLU A 27 -2.92 -11.43 2.55
CA GLU A 27 -4.03 -11.18 3.48
C GLU A 27 -3.72 -11.68 4.89
N LYS A 28 -3.14 -12.89 5.01
CA LYS A 28 -2.68 -13.43 6.30
C LYS A 28 -1.60 -12.56 6.93
N ALA A 29 -0.60 -12.15 6.15
CA ALA A 29 0.47 -11.28 6.63
C ALA A 29 -0.05 -9.88 7.04
N ALA A 30 -0.98 -9.31 6.26
CA ALA A 30 -1.62 -8.03 6.59
C ALA A 30 -2.44 -8.12 7.88
N ALA A 31 -3.22 -9.20 8.05
CA ALA A 31 -3.97 -9.46 9.28
C ALA A 31 -3.04 -9.57 10.50
N ALA A 32 -1.88 -10.22 10.35
CA ALA A 32 -0.88 -10.31 11.40
C ALA A 32 -0.23 -8.95 11.75
N ASP A 33 -0.03 -8.06 10.77
CA ASP A 33 0.48 -6.69 10.99
C ASP A 33 -0.62 -5.73 11.51
N THR A 34 -1.85 -6.22 11.73
CA THR A 34 -3.05 -5.44 12.13
C THR A 34 -3.44 -4.32 11.16
N ARG A 35 -3.07 -4.47 9.88
CA ARG A 35 -3.33 -3.47 8.82
C ARG A 35 -4.14 -4.08 7.68
N SER A 36 -4.84 -3.23 6.94
CA SER A 36 -5.45 -3.62 5.68
C SER A 36 -4.37 -4.05 4.67
N LEU A 37 -4.72 -5.01 3.81
CA LEU A 37 -3.85 -5.51 2.73
C LEU A 37 -3.20 -4.35 1.95
N SER A 38 -3.98 -3.31 1.61
CA SER A 38 -3.49 -2.13 0.90
C SER A 38 -2.38 -1.38 1.65
N SER A 39 -2.54 -1.12 2.95
CA SER A 39 -1.50 -0.45 3.76
C SER A 39 -0.28 -1.33 3.99
N PHE A 40 -0.47 -2.66 4.07
CA PHE A 40 0.63 -3.60 4.17
C PHE A 40 1.48 -3.60 2.89
N ILE A 41 0.84 -3.64 1.72
CA ILE A 41 1.52 -3.50 0.42
C ILE A 41 2.21 -2.14 0.32
N GLU A 42 1.54 -1.05 0.68
CA GLU A 42 2.12 0.30 0.62
C GLU A 42 3.40 0.40 1.46
N LYS A 43 3.39 -0.15 2.68
CA LYS A 43 4.57 -0.21 3.56
C LYS A 43 5.68 -1.04 2.95
N LEU A 44 5.40 -2.26 2.48
CA LEU A 44 6.40 -3.14 1.84
C LEU A 44 7.00 -2.50 0.59
N LEU A 45 6.16 -1.91 -0.25
CA LEU A 45 6.60 -1.23 -1.47
C LEU A 45 7.46 -0.01 -1.12
N THR A 46 7.02 0.81 -0.17
CA THR A 46 7.78 1.99 0.28
C THR A 46 9.13 1.60 0.86
N ASP A 47 9.17 0.57 1.70
CA ASP A 47 10.40 0.04 2.30
C ASP A 47 11.37 -0.46 1.20
N HIS A 48 10.86 -1.26 0.27
CA HIS A 48 11.62 -1.75 -0.87
C HIS A 48 12.16 -0.60 -1.74
N LEU A 49 11.33 0.38 -2.09
CA LEU A 49 11.74 1.52 -2.90
C LEU A 49 12.78 2.40 -2.18
N LYS A 50 12.66 2.58 -0.87
CA LYS A 50 13.67 3.28 -0.05
C LYS A 50 14.98 2.51 -0.01
N LYS A 51 14.92 1.20 0.23
CA LYS A 51 16.10 0.31 0.30
C LYS A 51 16.87 0.30 -1.03
N HIS A 52 16.15 0.30 -2.15
CA HIS A 52 16.74 0.33 -3.48
C HIS A 52 17.03 1.75 -4.01
N LYS A 53 16.87 2.79 -3.18
CA LYS A 53 17.09 4.21 -3.52
C LYS A 53 16.23 4.74 -4.68
N TYR A 54 15.13 4.06 -5.01
CA TYR A 54 14.12 4.55 -5.96
C TYR A 54 13.26 5.66 -5.36
N LEU A 55 13.05 5.64 -4.04
CA LEU A 55 12.34 6.70 -3.31
C LEU A 55 13.36 7.55 -2.54
N LYS A 56 13.59 8.80 -2.99
CA LYS A 56 14.34 9.78 -2.20
C LYS A 56 13.44 10.25 -1.05
N PRO A 57 13.94 10.32 0.20
CA PRO A 57 13.23 11.04 1.24
C PRO A 57 13.11 12.49 0.78
N ASN A 58 11.87 12.98 0.71
CA ASN A 58 11.60 14.40 0.47
C ASN A 58 11.73 15.18 1.77
#